data_AF-A0A9D6F0U3-F1
#
_entry.id   AF-A0A9D6F0U3-F1
#
_cell.length_a   1.000
_cell.length_b   1.000
_cell.length_c   1.000
_cell.angle_alpha   90.00
_cell.angle_beta   90.00
_cell.angle_gamma   90.00
#
_symmetry.space_group_name_H-M   'P 1'
#
loop_
_entity.id
_entity.type
_entity.pdbx_description
1 polymer ?
#
loop_
_entity_poly.entity_id
_entity_poly.type
_entity_poly.pdbx_seq_one_letter_code
_entity_poly.pdbx_strand_id
1 'polypeptide(L)'
;MTMKILILEDNDARALAMQELLRDRFHPYDAVVFDDANEMLAFLRKNLASALLICLDHDLEMKPSKNGKMHDPGTGREVADFLAQNDPICPVIIHTTNSAAGDGMEFLLREAGWETHRVQPFNDLEWIATQWFRTVRNAIVGTARPRPKNTV
;
A
#
# COMPACT_ATOMS: atom_id res chain seq x y z
N MET A 1 17.82 10.59 -1.40
CA MET A 1 16.79 9.85 -2.16
C MET A 1 15.44 10.43 -1.76
N THR A 2 14.56 10.71 -2.71
CA THR A 2 13.20 11.15 -2.41
C THR A 2 12.41 9.97 -1.86
N MET A 3 11.79 10.15 -0.69
CA MET A 3 10.94 9.14 -0.07
C MET A 3 9.63 8.99 -0.84
N LYS A 4 9.10 7.77 -0.89
CA LYS A 4 7.96 7.41 -1.75
C LYS A 4 6.81 6.79 -0.98
N ILE A 5 5.59 7.16 -1.35
CA ILE A 5 4.36 6.48 -0.93
C ILE A 5 3.96 5.56 -2.09
N LEU A 6 3.99 4.25 -1.86
CA LEU A 6 3.72 3.23 -2.88
C LEU A 6 2.31 2.70 -2.70
N ILE A 7 1.52 2.63 -3.78
CA ILE A 7 0.10 2.25 -3.73
C ILE A 7 -0.15 1.17 -4.78
N LEU A 8 -0.77 0.07 -4.38
CA LEU A 8 -1.35 -0.93 -5.28
C LEU A 8 -2.88 -0.72 -5.30
N GLU A 9 -3.41 -0.21 -6.41
CA GLU A 9 -4.83 0.09 -6.63
C GLU A 9 -5.04 0.18 -8.14
N ASP A 10 -5.87 -0.70 -8.69
CA ASP A 10 -6.11 -0.80 -10.13
C ASP A 10 -7.34 0.00 -10.60
N ASN A 11 -8.19 0.46 -9.70
CA ASN A 11 -9.28 1.33 -10.05
C ASN A 11 -8.78 2.77 -10.31
N ASP A 12 -8.83 3.20 -11.57
CA ASP A 12 -8.36 4.53 -12.00
C ASP A 12 -8.94 5.70 -11.18
N ALA A 13 -10.24 5.64 -10.82
CA ALA A 13 -10.88 6.71 -10.06
C ALA A 13 -10.37 6.78 -8.62
N ARG A 14 -10.17 5.62 -7.97
CA ARG A 14 -9.59 5.53 -6.63
C ARG A 14 -8.13 5.95 -6.63
N ALA A 15 -7.35 5.43 -7.58
CA ALA A 15 -5.95 5.79 -7.77
C ALA A 15 -5.77 7.30 -7.95
N LEU A 16 -6.59 7.93 -8.81
CA LEU A 16 -6.58 9.37 -9.01
C LEU A 16 -6.92 10.14 -7.73
N ALA A 17 -7.99 9.76 -7.03
CA ALA A 17 -8.40 10.41 -5.79
C ALA A 17 -7.32 10.31 -4.68
N MET A 18 -6.67 9.14 -4.56
CA MET A 18 -5.53 8.96 -3.66
C MET A 18 -4.35 9.87 -4.03
N GLN A 19 -3.98 9.90 -5.32
CA GLN A 19 -2.87 10.73 -5.81
C GLN A 19 -3.12 12.22 -5.60
N GLU A 20 -4.34 12.71 -5.84
CA GLU A 20 -4.69 14.11 -5.66
C GLU A 20 -4.55 14.54 -4.20
N LEU A 21 -5.04 13.73 -3.26
CA LEU A 21 -4.91 14.01 -1.81
C LEU A 21 -3.45 13.99 -1.36
N LEU A 22 -2.66 13.05 -1.84
CA LEU A 22 -1.24 12.97 -1.51
C LEU A 22 -0.46 14.15 -2.11
N ARG A 23 -0.77 14.55 -3.34
CA ARG A 23 -0.13 15.72 -3.97
C ARG A 23 -0.42 17.01 -3.21
N ASP A 24 -1.63 17.17 -2.68
CA ASP A 24 -2.04 18.36 -1.93
C ASP A 24 -1.43 18.40 -0.52
N ARG A 25 -1.41 17.26 0.19
CA ARG A 25 -1.06 17.22 1.63
C ARG A 25 0.32 16.63 1.95
N PHE A 26 0.90 15.88 1.02
CA PHE A 26 2.19 15.20 1.13
C PHE A 26 3.11 15.49 -0.07
N HIS A 27 3.02 16.71 -0.62
CA HIS A 27 3.81 17.17 -1.78
C HIS A 27 5.34 16.98 -1.72
N PRO A 28 6.02 16.86 -0.54
CA PRO A 28 7.45 16.54 -0.50
C PRO A 28 7.79 15.08 -0.85
N TYR A 29 6.80 14.18 -0.89
CA TYR A 29 6.98 12.76 -1.16
C TYR A 29 6.37 12.39 -2.51
N ASP A 30 7.02 11.48 -3.23
CA ASP A 30 6.46 10.98 -4.50
C ASP A 30 5.40 9.92 -4.21
N ALA A 31 4.19 10.09 -4.74
CA ALA A 31 3.19 9.03 -4.79
C ALA A 31 3.37 8.21 -6.06
N VAL A 32 3.60 6.90 -5.93
CA VAL A 32 3.71 5.97 -7.06
C VAL A 32 2.58 4.96 -6.95
N VAL A 33 1.70 4.95 -7.95
CA VAL A 33 0.61 3.99 -8.05
C VAL A 33 1.01 2.89 -9.02
N PHE A 34 0.73 1.67 -8.62
CA PHE A 34 0.81 0.47 -9.42
C PHE A 34 -0.60 -0.10 -9.53
N ASP A 35 -0.96 -0.49 -10.73
CA ASP A 35 -2.21 -1.15 -11.04
C ASP A 35 -1.97 -2.66 -11.30
N ASP A 36 -0.74 -3.12 -11.08
CA ASP A 36 -0.23 -4.48 -11.28
C ASP A 36 0.76 -4.83 -10.16
N ALA A 37 0.52 -5.96 -9.48
CA ALA A 37 1.34 -6.40 -8.36
C ALA A 37 2.75 -6.83 -8.80
N ASN A 38 2.91 -7.39 -10.00
CA ASN A 38 4.21 -7.76 -10.55
C ASN A 38 5.07 -6.53 -10.83
N GLU A 39 4.47 -5.45 -11.35
CA GLU A 39 5.17 -4.18 -11.54
C GLU A 39 5.61 -3.58 -10.20
N MET A 40 4.72 -3.59 -9.20
CA MET A 40 5.06 -3.15 -7.85
C MET A 40 6.19 -3.99 -7.25
N LEU A 41 6.15 -5.32 -7.38
CA LEU A 41 7.20 -6.22 -6.90
C LEU A 41 8.54 -5.94 -7.58
N ALA A 42 8.54 -5.74 -8.91
CA ALA A 42 9.74 -5.40 -9.66
C ALA A 42 10.34 -4.06 -9.19
N PHE A 43 9.49 -3.09 -8.83
CA PHE A 43 9.91 -1.83 -8.25
C PHE A 43 10.49 -1.99 -6.83
N LEU A 44 9.77 -2.68 -5.95
CA LEU A 44 10.15 -2.89 -4.54
C LEU A 44 11.50 -3.60 -4.41
N ARG A 45 11.76 -4.64 -5.22
CA ARG A 45 13.04 -5.36 -5.24
C ARG A 45 14.26 -4.46 -5.43
N LYS A 46 14.09 -3.31 -6.08
CA LYS A 46 15.16 -2.35 -6.37
C LYS A 46 15.13 -1.13 -5.44
N ASN A 47 13.96 -0.79 -4.90
CA ASN A 47 13.69 0.52 -4.30
C ASN A 47 13.04 0.45 -2.92
N LEU A 48 12.98 -0.72 -2.27
CA LEU A 48 12.31 -0.89 -0.98
C LEU A 48 12.77 0.18 0.03
N ALA A 49 14.08 0.40 0.16
CA ALA A 49 14.66 1.39 1.09
C ALA A 49 14.20 2.86 0.86
N SER A 50 13.53 3.17 -0.25
CA SER A 50 12.94 4.49 -0.51
C SER A 50 11.46 4.61 -0.11
N ALA A 51 10.84 3.52 0.33
CA ALA A 51 9.43 3.50 0.74
C ALA A 51 9.25 4.14 2.13
N LEU A 52 8.38 5.15 2.19
CA LEU A 52 7.90 5.79 3.41
C LEU A 52 6.62 5.15 3.94
N LEU A 53 5.79 4.64 3.02
CA LEU A 53 4.51 4.02 3.28
C LEU A 53 4.15 3.12 2.10
N ILE A 54 3.54 1.97 2.37
CA ILE A 54 3.02 1.07 1.36
C ILE A 54 1.52 0.89 1.58
N CYS A 55 0.72 1.05 0.54
CA CYS A 55 -0.73 0.85 0.54
C CYS A 55 -1.08 -0.30 -0.40
N LEU A 56 -1.83 -1.31 0.07
CA LEU A 56 -2.16 -2.51 -0.69
C LEU A 56 -3.69 -2.70 -0.78
N ASP A 57 -4.25 -2.68 -1.98
CA ASP A 57 -5.47 -3.45 -2.25
C ASP A 57 -5.11 -4.92 -2.45
N HIS A 58 -6.05 -5.81 -2.13
CA HIS A 58 -5.92 -7.23 -2.36
C HIS A 58 -6.33 -7.62 -3.79
N ASP A 59 -7.52 -7.18 -4.20
CA ASP A 59 -8.22 -7.69 -5.38
C ASP A 59 -7.96 -6.77 -6.57
N LEU A 60 -7.21 -7.23 -7.57
CA LEU A 60 -6.96 -6.48 -8.80
C LEU A 60 -7.72 -7.14 -9.97
N GLU A 61 -8.30 -6.34 -10.84
CA GLU A 61 -9.07 -6.81 -11.99
C GLU A 61 -8.18 -7.31 -13.13
N MET A 62 -8.59 -8.40 -13.77
CA MET A 62 -7.94 -8.91 -14.98
C MET A 62 -7.98 -7.86 -16.09
N LYS A 63 -6.84 -7.62 -16.74
CA LYS A 63 -6.71 -6.56 -17.76
C LYS A 63 -6.60 -7.10 -19.17
N PRO A 64 -7.14 -6.42 -20.20
CA PRO A 64 -6.87 -6.78 -21.57
C PRO A 64 -5.40 -6.49 -21.92
N SER A 65 -4.67 -7.51 -22.37
CA SER A 65 -3.32 -7.33 -22.89
C SER A 65 -3.31 -6.96 -24.39
N LYS A 66 -2.16 -6.48 -24.88
CA LYS A 66 -1.98 -6.04 -26.29
C LYS A 66 -2.32 -7.10 -27.34
N ASN A 67 -2.32 -8.39 -26.97
CA ASN A 67 -2.64 -9.50 -27.87
C ASN A 67 -4.09 -10.00 -27.72
N GLY A 68 -4.93 -9.29 -26.96
CA GLY A 68 -6.32 -9.66 -26.71
C GLY A 68 -6.53 -10.74 -25.66
N LYS A 69 -5.47 -11.28 -25.04
CA LYS A 69 -5.60 -12.18 -23.88
C LYS A 69 -5.80 -11.37 -22.60
N MET A 70 -6.51 -11.95 -21.64
CA MET A 70 -6.55 -11.41 -20.28
C MET A 70 -5.18 -11.59 -19.61
N HIS A 71 -4.70 -10.51 -19.00
CA HIS A 71 -3.49 -10.42 -18.20
C HIS A 71 -3.90 -10.44 -16.73
N ASP A 72 -3.24 -11.33 -15.98
CA ASP A 72 -3.41 -11.44 -14.54
C ASP A 72 -2.43 -10.48 -13.85
N PRO A 73 -2.91 -9.41 -13.20
CA PRO A 73 -2.05 -8.45 -12.52
C PRO A 73 -1.42 -8.98 -11.23
N GLY A 74 -1.79 -10.19 -10.78
CA GLY A 74 -1.45 -10.70 -9.45
C GLY A 74 -2.34 -10.10 -8.37
N THR A 75 -1.91 -10.20 -7.11
CA THR A 75 -2.71 -9.76 -5.96
C THR A 75 -1.88 -9.02 -4.92
N GLY A 76 -2.53 -8.24 -4.06
CA GLY A 76 -1.87 -7.64 -2.89
C GLY A 76 -1.20 -8.68 -1.99
N ARG A 77 -1.69 -9.92 -1.98
CA ARG A 77 -1.10 -11.00 -1.20
C ARG A 77 0.33 -11.31 -1.64
N GLU A 78 0.61 -11.30 -2.93
CA GLU A 78 1.96 -11.55 -3.45
C GLU A 78 2.95 -10.46 -3.01
N VAL A 79 2.49 -9.20 -2.95
CA VAL A 79 3.27 -8.10 -2.40
C VAL A 79 3.50 -8.29 -0.91
N ALA A 80 2.48 -8.68 -0.14
CA ALA A 80 2.60 -8.95 1.28
C ALA A 80 3.58 -10.12 1.58
N ASP A 81 3.54 -11.20 0.79
CA ASP A 81 4.47 -12.32 0.89
C ASP A 81 5.93 -11.89 0.63
N PHE A 82 6.16 -10.99 -0.33
CA PHE A 82 7.47 -10.40 -0.56
C PHE A 82 7.93 -9.54 0.63
N LEU A 83 7.07 -8.66 1.15
CA LEU A 83 7.41 -7.79 2.27
C LEU A 83 7.73 -8.59 3.54
N ALA A 84 6.99 -9.66 3.81
CA ALA A 84 7.23 -10.54 4.96
C ALA A 84 8.60 -11.24 4.94
N GLN A 85 9.27 -11.31 3.79
CA GLN A 85 10.63 -11.86 3.63
C GLN A 85 11.72 -10.79 3.82
N ASN A 86 11.37 -9.54 4.10
CA ASN A 86 12.28 -8.41 4.25
C ASN A 86 12.10 -7.74 5.61
N ASP A 87 13.15 -7.05 6.06
CA ASP A 87 13.10 -6.27 7.30
C ASP A 87 12.04 -5.15 7.20
N PRO A 88 11.20 -4.95 8.24
CA PRO A 88 10.24 -3.87 8.29
C PRO A 88 10.90 -2.49 8.28
N ILE A 89 10.61 -1.69 7.25
CA ILE A 89 11.18 -0.33 7.10
C ILE A 89 10.14 0.79 7.16
N CYS A 90 8.86 0.48 6.92
CA CYS A 90 7.76 1.42 6.94
C CYS A 90 6.44 0.73 7.27
N PRO A 91 5.38 1.47 7.63
CA PRO A 91 4.05 0.90 7.81
C PRO A 91 3.44 0.42 6.48
N VAL A 92 2.48 -0.48 6.60
CA VAL A 92 1.65 -0.98 5.48
C VAL A 92 0.18 -0.71 5.77
N ILE A 93 -0.54 -0.09 4.84
CA ILE A 93 -2.00 0.09 4.90
C ILE A 93 -2.64 -0.91 3.95
N ILE A 94 -3.44 -1.82 4.47
CA ILE A 94 -4.24 -2.74 3.67
C ILE A 94 -5.63 -2.13 3.50
N HIS A 95 -6.01 -1.85 2.25
CA HIS A 95 -7.29 -1.26 1.88
C HIS A 95 -8.07 -2.21 0.96
N THR A 96 -8.93 -3.05 1.52
CA THR A 96 -9.70 -4.01 0.72
C THR A 96 -11.08 -4.25 1.30
N THR A 97 -12.07 -4.52 0.44
CA THR A 97 -13.40 -4.98 0.86
C THR A 97 -13.43 -6.46 1.19
N ASN A 98 -12.43 -7.23 0.74
CA ASN A 98 -12.29 -8.65 1.02
C ASN A 98 -11.66 -8.85 2.41
N SER A 99 -12.52 -8.91 3.43
CA SER A 99 -12.09 -8.98 4.83
C SER A 99 -11.16 -10.16 5.10
N ALA A 100 -11.47 -11.36 4.59
CA ALA A 100 -10.66 -12.56 4.82
C ALA A 100 -9.26 -12.45 4.20
N ALA A 101 -9.16 -11.90 2.99
CA ALA A 101 -7.87 -11.70 2.34
C ALA A 101 -7.05 -10.60 3.02
N GLY A 102 -7.71 -9.51 3.43
CA GLY A 102 -7.09 -8.46 4.22
C GLY A 102 -6.58 -8.96 5.57
N ASP A 103 -7.33 -9.82 6.27
CA ASP A 103 -6.92 -10.46 7.53
C ASP A 103 -5.68 -11.33 7.31
N GLY A 104 -5.66 -12.11 6.21
CA GLY A 104 -4.53 -12.95 5.84
C GLY A 104 -3.25 -12.16 5.57
N MET A 105 -3.33 -11.03 4.85
CA MET A 105 -2.19 -10.15 4.64
C MET A 105 -1.72 -9.47 5.93
N GLU A 106 -2.67 -9.00 6.75
CA GLU A 106 -2.37 -8.31 8.01
C GLU A 106 -1.65 -9.23 9.00
N PHE A 107 -2.15 -10.46 9.16
CA PHE A 107 -1.57 -11.46 10.04
C PHE A 107 -0.13 -11.78 9.61
N LEU A 108 0.07 -12.11 8.34
CA LEU A 108 1.37 -12.42 7.75
C LEU A 108 2.40 -11.29 8.01
N LEU A 109 2.02 -10.05 7.68
CA LEU A 109 2.92 -8.91 7.81
C LEU A 109 3.25 -8.63 9.29
N ARG A 110 2.28 -8.76 10.19
CA ARG A 110 2.52 -8.59 11.63
C ARG A 110 3.43 -9.66 12.20
N GLU A 111 3.29 -10.92 11.79
CA GLU A 111 4.21 -11.98 12.20
C GLU A 111 5.65 -11.70 11.74
N ALA A 112 5.81 -11.08 10.57
CA ALA A 112 7.10 -10.59 10.07
C ALA A 112 7.56 -9.26 10.70
N GLY A 113 6.83 -8.72 11.68
CA GLY A 113 7.21 -7.51 12.42
C GLY A 113 6.84 -6.18 11.73
N TRP A 114 6.08 -6.21 10.64
CA TRP A 114 5.62 -5.00 9.97
C TRP A 114 4.48 -4.33 10.75
N GLU A 115 4.53 -3.00 10.84
CA GLU A 115 3.40 -2.21 11.33
C GLU A 115 2.32 -2.18 10.24
N THR A 116 1.10 -2.59 10.60
CA THR A 116 -0.02 -2.66 9.65
C THR A 116 -1.26 -1.92 10.14
N HIS A 117 -1.99 -1.34 9.19
CA HIS A 117 -3.29 -0.73 9.40
C HIS A 117 -4.31 -1.29 8.42
N ARG A 118 -5.59 -1.34 8.86
CA ARG A 118 -6.71 -1.75 8.03
C ARG A 118 -7.62 -0.59 7.70
N VAL A 119 -8.00 -0.52 6.44
CA VAL A 119 -9.03 0.37 5.92
C VAL A 119 -9.97 -0.48 5.08
N GLN A 120 -11.28 -0.35 5.28
CA GLN A 120 -12.25 -1.01 4.42
C GLN A 120 -12.85 0.04 3.49
N PRO A 121 -12.72 -0.10 2.15
CA PRO A 121 -13.37 0.79 1.21
C PRO A 121 -14.89 0.79 1.40
N PHE A 122 -15.51 1.97 1.33
CA PHE A 122 -16.95 2.17 1.43
C PHE A 122 -17.37 3.42 0.66
N ASN A 123 -18.63 3.49 0.21
CA ASN A 123 -19.20 4.66 -0.49
C ASN A 123 -18.29 5.21 -1.61
N ASP A 124 -17.87 4.32 -2.52
CA ASP A 124 -17.07 4.64 -3.70
C ASP A 124 -15.72 5.31 -3.40
N LEU A 125 -15.65 6.64 -3.35
CA LEU A 125 -14.43 7.43 -3.08
C LEU A 125 -14.40 8.09 -1.69
N GLU A 126 -15.52 8.11 -0.95
CA GLU A 126 -15.63 8.82 0.33
C GLU A 126 -14.61 8.33 1.37
N TRP A 127 -14.40 7.02 1.42
CA TRP A 127 -13.44 6.38 2.31
C TRP A 127 -12.00 6.84 2.10
N ILE A 128 -11.65 7.29 0.88
CA ILE A 128 -10.31 7.76 0.54
C ILE A 128 -10.02 9.07 1.27
N ALA A 129 -10.90 10.06 1.11
CA ALA A 129 -10.76 11.38 1.72
C ALA A 129 -10.93 11.37 3.26
N THR A 130 -11.56 10.32 3.79
CA THR A 130 -11.87 10.19 5.22
C THR A 130 -10.95 9.19 5.92
N GLN A 131 -11.27 7.90 5.87
CA GLN A 131 -10.61 6.86 6.66
C GLN A 131 -9.20 6.54 6.16
N TRP A 132 -9.01 6.39 4.84
CA TRP A 132 -7.71 6.07 4.26
C TRP A 132 -6.72 7.21 4.49
N PHE A 133 -7.08 8.43 4.11
CA PHE A 133 -6.20 9.58 4.25
C PHE A 133 -5.84 9.86 5.71
N ARG A 134 -6.79 9.71 6.65
CA ARG A 134 -6.49 9.80 8.08
C ARG A 134 -5.47 8.74 8.52
N THR A 135 -5.60 7.51 8.02
CA THR A 135 -4.68 6.41 8.33
C THR A 135 -3.29 6.68 7.75
N VAL A 136 -3.19 7.08 6.48
CA VAL A 136 -1.95 7.52 5.83
C VAL A 136 -1.23 8.57 6.67
N ARG A 137 -1.94 9.63 7.06
CA ARG A 137 -1.36 10.71 7.86
C ARG A 137 -0.84 10.22 9.20
N ASN A 138 -1.63 9.40 9.90
CA ASN A 138 -1.23 8.89 11.20
C ASN A 138 -0.01 7.96 11.11
N ALA A 139 0.05 7.10 10.09
CA ALA A 139 1.18 6.21 9.83
C ALA A 139 2.48 7.01 9.58
N ILE A 140 2.44 8.00 8.68
CA ILE A 140 3.60 8.85 8.36
C ILE A 140 4.05 9.70 9.56
N VAL A 141 3.11 10.24 10.34
CA VAL A 141 3.46 11.01 11.55
C VAL A 141 3.99 10.08 12.66
N GLY A 142 3.49 8.85 12.73
CA GLY A 142 3.93 7.83 13.68
C GLY A 142 5.38 7.42 13.46
N THR A 143 5.81 7.24 12.20
CA THR A 143 7.19 6.89 11.86
C THR A 143 8.20 8.00 12.16
N ALA A 144 7.76 9.26 12.14
CA ALA A 144 8.60 10.40 12.47
C ALA A 144 8.87 10.54 13.99
N ARG A 145 8.14 9.81 14.84
CA ARG A 145 8.37 9.83 16.30
C ARG A 145 9.50 8.86 16.67
N PRO A 146 10.44 9.25 17.54
CA PRO A 146 11.45 8.32 18.04
C PRO A 146 10.76 7.12 18.70
N ARG A 147 11.08 5.89 18.26
CA ARG A 147 10.65 4.70 19.00
C ARG A 147 11.23 4.81 20.42
N PRO A 148 10.41 4.70 21.48
CA PRO A 148 10.95 4.60 22.83
C PRO A 148 11.92 3.41 22.85
N LYS A 149 13.13 3.64 23.35
CA LYS A 149 14.09 2.55 23.56
C LYS A 149 13.43 1.57 24.53
N ASN A 150 13.20 0.33 24.10
CA ASN A 150 12.85 -0.74 25.02
C ASN A 150 14.02 -0.89 26.01
N THR A 151 13.86 -0.37 27.21
CA THR A 151 14.65 -0.76 28.36
C THR A 151 14.28 -2.21 28.67
N VAL A 152 15.20 -3.13 28.38
CA VAL A 152 15.22 -4.47 28.96
C VAL A 152 15.84 -4.38 30.35
#